data_AF-A0A9D7YMB3-F1
#
_entry.id   AF-A0A9D7YMB3-F1
#
_cell.length_a   1.000
_cell.length_b   1.000
_cell.length_c   1.000
_cell.angle_alpha   90.00
_cell.angle_beta   90.00
_cell.angle_gamma   90.00
#
_symmetry.space_group_name_H-M   'P 1'
#
loop_
_entity.id
_entity.type
_entity.pdbx_description
1 polymer ?
#
loop_
_entity_poly.entity_id
_entity_poly.type
_entity_poly.pdbx_seq_one_letter_code
_entity_poly.pdbx_strand_id
1 'polypeptide(L)'
;MKRALTSIVCAAGLGAAVRAGDDGGPALHTDPAGDALVRRTDVGADGPMNPLTNLPDLLELRIGPWDPDAPATDLFVGDWEDDDDGDFVRIDVVFAGVVNPPGNILGAQPFNPFRFGPSPLHGFIELDVDNNRDTGGECGSTALYRYLANVGRFGRAPYGSIAGRMARWGEDLNTLFGSAPQIERSGADFVVSFCGCFNVMVMNTFGDGSPATFDAGDTWLVRGRFFQRAGGFEEASGVFGGSFPGLYDPQINARFAHDTGSDRTTVSLVFPLTPAGAGMQVGQAPAPMDLNVANQFCVQEAIEDLIESATKPGLSPCAYELIERWRHEESDDHLEPADWGVRAIFGTTYATLQPPYYYIWTDTGFDDRIGDFDGSGDVGALDADAIDQQIALRDGGAGDADGVVNGAVQVPQFAGGFSVYDVNGDGVVNKADRAALGVSLPGDLNGDCVVDFADLNLVASYFNTSDPAGDANGDGVVDFADLNVVISNFSTNCR
;
A
#
# COMPACT_ATOMS: atom_id res chain seq x y z
N MET A 1 -40.81 31.69 -5.07
CA MET A 1 -40.27 30.35 -4.82
C MET A 1 -38.94 30.23 -5.56
N LYS A 2 -37.84 30.55 -4.89
CA LYS A 2 -36.47 30.40 -5.43
C LYS A 2 -36.02 28.98 -5.11
N ARG A 3 -35.66 28.19 -6.12
CA ARG A 3 -35.00 26.90 -5.96
C ARG A 3 -33.52 27.18 -5.69
N ALA A 4 -33.02 26.74 -4.53
CA ALA A 4 -31.60 26.69 -4.24
C ALA A 4 -31.03 25.45 -4.95
N LEU A 5 -30.05 25.68 -5.83
CA LEU A 5 -29.11 24.65 -6.25
C LEU A 5 -28.13 24.47 -5.09
N THR A 6 -28.11 23.28 -4.50
CA THR A 6 -27.03 22.86 -3.61
C THR A 6 -25.94 22.27 -4.50
N SER A 7 -24.86 23.02 -4.72
CA SER A 7 -23.63 22.45 -5.28
C SER A 7 -23.03 21.50 -4.26
N ILE A 8 -22.87 20.24 -4.67
CA ILE A 8 -21.99 19.28 -3.99
C ILE A 8 -20.58 19.65 -4.45
N VAL A 9 -19.79 20.21 -3.53
CA VAL A 9 -18.35 20.35 -3.71
C VAL A 9 -17.74 19.02 -3.24
N CYS A 10 -17.22 18.22 -4.16
CA CYS A 10 -16.26 17.17 -3.81
C CYS A 10 -14.97 17.87 -3.39
N ALA A 11 -14.69 17.89 -2.09
CA ALA A 11 -13.35 18.23 -1.62
C ALA A 11 -12.47 17.02 -1.90
N ALA A 12 -11.54 17.15 -2.85
CA ALA A 12 -10.38 16.27 -2.93
C ALA A 12 -9.55 16.56 -1.67
N GLY A 13 -9.74 15.74 -0.63
CA GLY A 13 -8.97 15.85 0.60
C GLY A 13 -7.54 15.45 0.33
N LEU A 14 -6.58 16.27 0.73
CA LEU A 14 -5.19 15.82 0.88
C LEU A 14 -5.21 14.63 1.85
N GLY A 15 -4.95 13.43 1.34
CA GLY A 15 -4.66 12.24 2.14
C GLY A 15 -3.24 12.33 2.72
N ALA A 16 -2.97 13.37 3.51
CA ALA A 16 -1.87 13.32 4.44
C ALA A 16 -2.37 12.60 5.69
N ALA A 17 -1.57 11.73 6.29
CA ALA A 17 -1.79 11.26 7.66
C ALA A 17 -2.06 12.47 8.58
N VAL A 18 -3.33 12.76 8.85
CA VAL A 18 -3.71 13.76 9.84
C VAL A 18 -3.56 13.04 11.16
N ARG A 19 -2.45 13.27 11.87
CA ARG A 19 -2.46 13.11 13.33
C ARG A 19 -3.60 14.00 13.83
N ALA A 20 -4.72 13.40 14.22
CA ALA A 20 -5.68 14.07 15.06
C ALA A 20 -4.89 14.47 16.31
N GLY A 21 -4.60 15.78 16.45
CA GLY A 21 -3.49 16.24 17.27
C GLY A 21 -3.56 15.75 18.72
N ASP A 22 -2.40 15.41 19.30
CA ASP A 22 -2.10 15.16 20.73
C ASP A 22 -3.10 14.32 21.58
N ASP A 23 -4.14 13.73 20.98
CA ASP A 23 -5.25 13.08 21.71
C ASP A 23 -5.04 11.55 21.88
N GLY A 24 -3.81 11.04 21.68
CA GLY A 24 -3.42 9.63 21.93
C GLY A 24 -4.24 8.56 21.19
N GLY A 25 -4.98 8.92 20.15
CA GLY A 25 -5.76 7.96 19.37
C GLY A 25 -4.91 7.17 18.37
N PRO A 26 -5.45 6.08 17.79
CA PRO A 26 -4.76 5.34 16.74
C PRO A 26 -4.43 6.24 15.54
N ALA A 27 -3.28 5.98 14.92
CA ALA A 27 -2.96 6.52 13.61
C ALA A 27 -4.02 6.09 12.59
N LEU A 28 -4.57 7.08 11.88
CA LEU A 28 -5.61 6.93 10.87
C LEU A 28 -5.02 7.21 9.50
N HIS A 29 -5.06 6.21 8.63
CA HIS A 29 -4.73 6.33 7.23
C HIS A 29 -5.99 6.12 6.40
N THR A 30 -6.22 6.96 5.39
CA THR A 30 -7.45 6.95 4.58
C THR A 30 -7.12 6.85 3.11
N ASP A 31 -7.99 6.17 2.37
CA ASP A 31 -7.88 5.99 0.92
C ASP A 31 -9.22 6.32 0.23
N PRO A 32 -9.23 6.91 -0.99
CA PRO A 32 -10.46 7.35 -1.64
C PRO A 32 -11.35 6.20 -2.11
N ALA A 33 -12.58 6.12 -1.60
CA ALA A 33 -13.53 5.10 -2.05
C ALA A 33 -13.78 5.10 -3.57
N GLY A 34 -13.81 3.90 -4.16
CA GLY A 34 -14.20 3.66 -5.55
C GLY A 34 -13.10 3.88 -6.57
N ASP A 35 -11.83 3.93 -6.14
CA ASP A 35 -10.66 4.04 -7.00
C ASP A 35 -9.96 2.69 -7.24
N ALA A 36 -10.46 1.59 -6.66
CA ALA A 36 -10.00 0.25 -6.96
C ALA A 36 -10.05 -0.07 -8.48
N LEU A 37 -8.91 -0.47 -9.03
CA LEU A 37 -8.72 -0.77 -10.45
C LEU A 37 -8.02 -2.10 -10.66
N VAL A 38 -8.49 -2.89 -11.62
CA VAL A 38 -7.87 -4.17 -11.96
C VAL A 38 -6.48 -3.98 -12.56
N ARG A 39 -5.44 -4.37 -11.81
CA ARG A 39 -4.04 -4.45 -12.24
C ARG A 39 -3.56 -5.90 -12.23
N ARG A 40 -3.79 -6.56 -13.37
CA ARG A 40 -3.34 -7.92 -13.63
C ARG A 40 -1.81 -8.02 -13.66
N THR A 41 -1.32 -9.21 -13.37
CA THR A 41 0.12 -9.54 -13.37
C THR A 41 0.47 -10.57 -14.45
N ASP A 42 -0.52 -11.28 -14.99
CA ASP A 42 -0.35 -12.29 -16.04
C ASP A 42 0.09 -11.72 -17.38
N VAL A 43 0.77 -12.52 -18.18
CA VAL A 43 1.22 -12.09 -19.52
C VAL A 43 0.01 -11.79 -20.40
N GLY A 44 -0.10 -10.56 -20.88
CA GLY A 44 -1.17 -10.14 -21.77
C GLY A 44 -2.40 -9.58 -21.05
N ALA A 45 -2.38 -9.56 -19.72
CA ALA A 45 -3.46 -9.02 -18.89
C ALA A 45 -4.83 -9.62 -19.23
N ASP A 46 -4.92 -10.93 -19.52
CA ASP A 46 -6.14 -11.59 -19.99
C ASP A 46 -6.60 -12.77 -19.11
N GLY A 47 -5.88 -13.04 -18.03
CA GLY A 47 -6.21 -14.04 -17.03
C GLY A 47 -7.64 -13.91 -16.53
N PRO A 48 -8.41 -15.02 -16.47
CA PRO A 48 -9.82 -14.95 -16.13
C PRO A 48 -10.00 -14.58 -14.67
N MET A 49 -10.87 -13.60 -14.41
CA MET A 49 -11.34 -13.22 -13.07
C MET A 49 -12.67 -13.89 -12.78
N ASN A 50 -12.98 -14.11 -11.50
CA ASN A 50 -14.33 -14.48 -11.13
C ASN A 50 -15.24 -13.25 -11.34
N PRO A 51 -16.29 -13.34 -12.19
CA PRO A 51 -17.13 -12.19 -12.51
C PRO A 51 -18.02 -11.71 -11.35
N LEU A 52 -18.07 -12.47 -10.25
CA LEU A 52 -18.80 -12.12 -9.03
C LEU A 52 -17.90 -11.47 -7.97
N THR A 53 -16.61 -11.29 -8.25
CA THR A 53 -15.67 -10.67 -7.32
C THR A 53 -15.96 -9.18 -7.19
N ASN A 54 -16.22 -8.74 -5.96
CA ASN A 54 -16.03 -7.35 -5.59
C ASN A 54 -14.53 -7.11 -5.48
N LEU A 55 -14.03 -6.07 -6.15
CA LEU A 55 -12.63 -5.70 -6.02
C LEU A 55 -12.40 -5.18 -4.60
N PRO A 56 -11.34 -5.63 -3.90
CA PRO A 56 -10.92 -4.97 -2.67
C PRO A 56 -10.59 -3.51 -2.96
N ASP A 57 -11.37 -2.62 -2.36
CA ASP A 57 -11.28 -1.16 -2.42
C ASP A 57 -11.00 -0.70 -1.00
N LEU A 58 -9.73 -0.38 -0.74
CA LEU A 58 -9.23 0.04 0.56
C LEU A 58 -9.84 1.40 0.88
N LEU A 59 -10.30 1.58 2.12
CA LEU A 59 -10.91 2.84 2.55
C LEU A 59 -10.12 3.47 3.69
N GLU A 60 -9.65 2.63 4.60
CA GLU A 60 -9.10 3.08 5.88
C GLU A 60 -8.23 2.01 6.50
N LEU A 61 -7.17 2.45 7.18
CA LEU A 61 -6.46 1.66 8.17
C LEU A 61 -6.34 2.47 9.46
N ARG A 62 -6.65 1.82 10.59
CA ARG A 62 -6.38 2.34 11.93
C ARG A 62 -5.38 1.43 12.62
N ILE A 63 -4.32 2.00 13.17
CA ILE A 63 -3.29 1.27 13.91
C ILE A 63 -2.90 2.05 15.16
N GLY A 64 -2.73 1.37 16.29
CA GLY A 64 -2.35 2.00 17.54
C GLY A 64 -2.38 1.05 18.73
N PRO A 65 -2.00 1.56 19.92
CA PRO A 65 -2.10 0.86 21.19
C PRO A 65 -3.54 0.45 21.51
N TRP A 66 -3.71 -0.71 22.14
CA TRP A 66 -5.03 -1.31 22.39
C TRP A 66 -5.09 -2.00 23.76
N ASP A 67 -6.18 -1.77 24.50
CA ASP A 67 -6.49 -2.48 25.74
C ASP A 67 -7.77 -3.32 25.59
N PRO A 68 -7.66 -4.64 25.35
CA PRO A 68 -8.82 -5.51 25.33
C PRO A 68 -9.51 -5.61 26.71
N ASP A 69 -10.84 -5.54 26.75
CA ASP A 69 -11.63 -5.71 27.98
C ASP A 69 -11.41 -7.09 28.63
N ALA A 70 -11.18 -8.12 27.81
CA ALA A 70 -11.08 -9.51 28.22
C ALA A 70 -10.06 -10.28 27.36
N PRO A 71 -8.75 -9.97 27.47
CA PRO A 71 -7.73 -10.39 26.49
C PRO A 71 -7.60 -11.92 26.35
N ALA A 72 -7.94 -12.68 27.40
CA ALA A 72 -7.92 -14.14 27.37
C ALA A 72 -9.08 -14.79 26.59
N THR A 73 -10.14 -14.04 26.29
CA THR A 73 -11.38 -14.59 25.69
C THR A 73 -11.88 -13.82 24.48
N ASP A 74 -11.72 -12.50 24.45
CA ASP A 74 -12.09 -11.64 23.34
C ASP A 74 -11.10 -10.47 23.25
N LEU A 75 -10.21 -10.53 22.26
CA LEU A 75 -9.22 -9.49 22.02
C LEU A 75 -9.80 -8.27 21.30
N PHE A 76 -10.99 -8.38 20.68
CA PHE A 76 -11.47 -7.40 19.71
C PHE A 76 -12.50 -6.41 20.26
N VAL A 77 -12.76 -6.50 21.57
CA VAL A 77 -13.61 -5.59 22.36
C VAL A 77 -12.73 -5.02 23.46
N GLY A 78 -12.78 -3.70 23.63
CA GLY A 78 -11.83 -2.92 24.41
C GLY A 78 -11.82 -1.49 23.89
N ASP A 79 -10.78 -0.74 24.25
CA ASP A 79 -10.59 0.64 23.86
C ASP A 79 -9.18 0.88 23.31
N TRP A 80 -9.04 1.93 22.49
CA TRP A 80 -7.73 2.42 22.05
C TRP A 80 -7.10 3.19 23.22
N GLU A 81 -5.82 2.97 23.45
CA GLU A 81 -5.06 3.64 24.50
C GLU A 81 -4.18 4.75 23.91
N ASP A 82 -3.81 5.70 24.77
CA ASP A 82 -2.82 6.73 24.44
C ASP A 82 -1.43 6.11 24.23
N ASP A 83 -0.65 6.71 23.32
CA ASP A 83 0.74 6.35 23.01
C ASP A 83 1.56 6.15 24.31
N ASP A 84 2.20 4.97 24.46
CA ASP A 84 3.03 4.46 25.58
C ASP A 84 2.44 3.40 26.56
N ASP A 85 1.12 3.23 26.72
CA ASP A 85 0.58 2.35 27.81
C ASP A 85 -0.01 1.00 27.33
N GLY A 86 -0.16 0.79 26.02
CA GLY A 86 -0.82 -0.40 25.47
C GLY A 86 0.05 -1.66 25.44
N ASP A 87 -0.46 -2.76 26.00
CA ASP A 87 0.19 -4.09 25.91
C ASP A 87 -0.12 -4.84 24.59
N PHE A 88 -1.01 -4.28 23.76
CA PHE A 88 -1.39 -4.81 22.46
C PHE A 88 -1.39 -3.72 21.39
N VAL A 89 -1.18 -4.15 20.15
CA VAL A 89 -1.50 -3.36 18.96
C VAL A 89 -2.79 -3.87 18.37
N ARG A 90 -3.66 -2.95 17.94
CA ARG A 90 -4.79 -3.26 17.08
C ARG A 90 -4.60 -2.64 15.70
N ILE A 91 -4.93 -3.43 14.68
CA ILE A 91 -4.93 -3.00 13.27
C ILE A 91 -6.33 -3.27 12.73
N ASP A 92 -7.07 -2.22 12.38
CA ASP A 92 -8.36 -2.31 11.69
C ASP A 92 -8.18 -1.84 10.24
N VAL A 93 -8.48 -2.71 9.28
CA VAL A 93 -8.44 -2.40 7.84
C VAL A 93 -9.86 -2.44 7.30
N VAL A 94 -10.29 -1.39 6.61
CA VAL A 94 -11.66 -1.26 6.11
C VAL A 94 -11.67 -1.26 4.59
N PHE A 95 -12.54 -2.09 4.02
CA PHE A 95 -12.77 -2.19 2.58
C PHE A 95 -14.21 -1.85 2.22
N ALA A 96 -14.44 -1.31 1.03
CA ALA A 96 -15.78 -1.18 0.47
C ALA A 96 -16.34 -2.55 0.07
N GLY A 97 -17.63 -2.75 0.33
CA GLY A 97 -18.34 -3.98 0.01
C GLY A 97 -17.92 -5.19 0.83
N VAL A 98 -18.38 -6.38 0.40
CA VAL A 98 -18.01 -7.67 1.00
C VAL A 98 -16.67 -8.14 0.43
N VAL A 99 -15.68 -8.31 1.30
CA VAL A 99 -14.43 -9.06 1.01
C VAL A 99 -14.33 -10.29 1.92
N ASN A 100 -13.87 -11.40 1.37
CA ASN A 100 -13.83 -12.70 2.05
C ASN A 100 -12.43 -13.01 2.58
N PRO A 101 -12.30 -13.84 3.63
CA PRO A 101 -11.01 -14.38 4.04
C PRO A 101 -10.25 -15.04 2.88
N PRO A 102 -8.90 -14.97 2.85
CA PRO A 102 -8.11 -15.53 1.76
C PRO A 102 -8.32 -17.04 1.64
N GLY A 103 -8.63 -17.50 0.43
CA GLY A 103 -8.46 -18.90 0.07
C GLY A 103 -7.01 -19.25 -0.26
N ASN A 104 -6.74 -20.51 -0.59
CA ASN A 104 -5.39 -20.96 -0.89
C ASN A 104 -5.06 -20.73 -2.37
N ILE A 105 -3.97 -20.01 -2.67
CA ILE A 105 -3.48 -19.77 -4.03
C ILE A 105 -2.05 -20.26 -4.26
N LEU A 106 -1.32 -20.52 -3.18
CA LEU A 106 0.09 -20.88 -3.19
C LEU A 106 0.38 -22.09 -2.30
N GLY A 107 1.59 -22.64 -2.41
CA GLY A 107 2.09 -23.71 -1.55
C GLY A 107 1.61 -25.12 -1.92
N ALA A 108 1.66 -26.03 -0.94
CA ALA A 108 1.38 -27.46 -1.15
C ALA A 108 -0.12 -27.80 -1.20
N GLN A 109 -0.99 -26.85 -0.86
CA GLN A 109 -2.44 -27.05 -0.83
C GLN A 109 -3.05 -26.79 -2.22
N PRO A 110 -4.21 -27.40 -2.55
CA PRO A 110 -4.89 -27.14 -3.80
C PRO A 110 -5.25 -25.66 -3.99
N PHE A 111 -5.17 -25.17 -5.22
CA PHE A 111 -5.66 -23.84 -5.59
C PHE A 111 -7.18 -23.78 -5.36
N ASN A 112 -7.59 -23.03 -4.34
CA ASN A 112 -8.98 -22.82 -3.95
C ASN A 112 -9.15 -21.41 -3.34
N PRO A 113 -8.99 -20.36 -4.15
CA PRO A 113 -9.09 -18.97 -3.67
C PRO A 113 -10.49 -18.59 -3.19
N PHE A 114 -11.54 -19.09 -3.86
CA PHE A 114 -12.94 -18.72 -3.57
C PHE A 114 -13.58 -19.58 -2.48
N ARG A 115 -12.77 -20.22 -1.61
CA ARG A 115 -13.24 -21.15 -0.58
C ARG A 115 -14.29 -20.53 0.33
N PHE A 116 -14.15 -19.24 0.64
CA PHE A 116 -14.98 -18.53 1.61
C PHE A 116 -15.91 -17.50 0.97
N GLY A 117 -15.98 -17.43 -0.36
CA GLY A 117 -16.82 -16.49 -1.10
C GLY A 117 -16.16 -16.00 -2.39
N PRO A 118 -16.90 -15.22 -3.20
CA PRO A 118 -16.46 -14.79 -4.53
C PRO A 118 -15.40 -13.68 -4.52
N SER A 119 -15.18 -12.99 -3.40
CA SER A 119 -14.34 -11.80 -3.26
C SER A 119 -13.16 -12.01 -2.31
N PRO A 120 -12.26 -12.98 -2.55
CA PRO A 120 -11.18 -13.28 -1.62
C PRO A 120 -10.20 -12.11 -1.54
N LEU A 121 -9.89 -11.71 -0.31
CA LEU A 121 -8.89 -10.69 -0.01
C LEU A 121 -7.49 -11.31 -0.06
N HIS A 122 -6.65 -10.75 -0.92
CA HIS A 122 -5.22 -11.03 -0.97
C HIS A 122 -4.44 -9.73 -0.91
N GLY A 123 -3.29 -9.72 -0.25
CA GLY A 123 -2.53 -8.49 -0.10
C GLY A 123 -1.64 -8.48 1.13
N PHE A 124 -1.04 -7.32 1.34
CA PHE A 124 -0.01 -7.09 2.34
C PHE A 124 -0.14 -5.69 2.91
N ILE A 125 0.09 -5.57 4.22
CA ILE A 125 0.41 -4.32 4.88
C ILE A 125 1.83 -4.47 5.39
N GLU A 126 2.72 -3.58 4.97
CA GLU A 126 4.10 -3.47 5.39
C GLU A 126 4.21 -2.42 6.50
N LEU A 127 4.82 -2.82 7.61
CA LEU A 127 5.00 -2.03 8.82
C LEU A 127 6.49 -1.77 9.03
N ASP A 128 6.89 -0.51 8.96
CA ASP A 128 8.24 0.03 9.18
C ASP A 128 8.28 0.56 10.62
N VAL A 129 8.75 -0.26 11.56
CA VAL A 129 8.56 0.01 13.00
C VAL A 129 9.69 0.87 13.58
N ASP A 130 10.84 0.89 12.91
CA ASP A 130 12.02 1.67 13.29
C ASP A 130 12.17 2.98 12.48
N ASN A 131 11.24 3.25 11.56
CA ASN A 131 11.28 4.38 10.63
C ASN A 131 12.58 4.45 9.81
N ASN A 132 13.24 3.31 9.61
CA ASN A 132 14.51 3.19 8.92
C ASN A 132 14.31 2.43 7.62
N ARG A 133 14.04 3.16 6.53
CA ARG A 133 13.85 2.55 5.21
C ARG A 133 14.89 1.49 4.82
N ASP A 134 16.12 1.56 5.35
CA ASP A 134 17.23 0.68 4.99
C ASP A 134 17.22 -0.66 5.73
N THR A 135 16.45 -0.84 6.79
CA THR A 135 16.15 -2.15 7.39
C THR A 135 15.00 -2.81 6.63
N GLY A 136 14.67 -4.07 6.99
CA GLY A 136 13.40 -4.68 6.60
C GLY A 136 13.20 -4.99 5.10
N GLY A 137 12.24 -5.86 4.82
CA GLY A 137 11.87 -6.28 3.48
C GLY A 137 12.16 -7.75 3.18
N GLU A 138 12.37 -8.07 1.90
CA GLU A 138 12.33 -9.43 1.39
C GLU A 138 13.55 -9.80 0.56
N CYS A 139 14.17 -10.93 0.86
CA CYS A 139 15.21 -11.48 0.01
C CYS A 139 14.59 -12.33 -1.12
N GLY A 140 15.07 -12.12 -2.36
CA GLY A 140 14.73 -12.98 -3.50
C GLY A 140 13.33 -12.72 -4.07
N SER A 141 12.65 -13.78 -4.53
CA SER A 141 11.43 -13.66 -5.31
C SER A 141 10.20 -13.19 -4.53
N THR A 142 10.22 -13.24 -3.20
CA THR A 142 9.09 -12.77 -2.38
C THR A 142 8.88 -11.26 -2.54
N ALA A 143 9.96 -10.50 -2.76
CA ALA A 143 9.91 -9.06 -3.02
C ALA A 143 9.02 -8.70 -4.22
N LEU A 144 8.88 -9.58 -5.21
CA LEU A 144 8.05 -9.35 -6.39
C LEU A 144 6.54 -9.22 -6.08
N TYR A 145 6.10 -9.66 -4.90
CA TYR A 145 4.70 -9.57 -4.48
C TYR A 145 4.46 -8.44 -3.47
N ARG A 146 5.51 -7.70 -3.11
CA ARG A 146 5.48 -6.62 -2.11
C ARG A 146 5.07 -5.28 -2.72
N TYR A 147 4.81 -4.31 -1.85
CA TYR A 147 4.30 -2.99 -2.23
C TYR A 147 5.22 -2.30 -3.26
N LEU A 148 6.52 -2.21 -2.98
CA LEU A 148 7.49 -1.52 -3.85
C LEU A 148 7.61 -2.13 -5.25
N ALA A 149 7.36 -3.43 -5.39
CA ALA A 149 7.37 -4.08 -6.70
C ALA A 149 6.10 -3.78 -7.52
N ASN A 150 5.01 -3.33 -6.91
CA ASN A 150 3.70 -3.32 -7.54
C ASN A 150 2.97 -1.98 -7.52
N VAL A 151 3.35 -1.03 -6.65
CA VAL A 151 2.74 0.31 -6.58
C VAL A 151 2.80 1.05 -7.92
N GLY A 152 3.90 0.90 -8.67
CA GLY A 152 4.04 1.52 -9.98
C GLY A 152 2.97 1.08 -10.99
N ARG A 153 2.29 -0.07 -10.80
CA ARG A 153 1.18 -0.51 -11.66
C ARG A 153 -0.04 0.40 -11.58
N PHE A 154 -0.14 1.21 -10.53
CA PHE A 154 -1.23 2.14 -10.30
C PHE A 154 -0.92 3.55 -10.79
N GLY A 155 0.25 3.74 -11.42
CA GLY A 155 0.76 5.06 -11.75
C GLY A 155 1.04 5.91 -10.52
N ARG A 156 1.38 5.27 -9.39
CA ARG A 156 1.67 5.93 -8.10
C ARG A 156 3.11 5.65 -7.68
N ALA A 157 3.66 6.53 -6.85
CA ALA A 157 4.86 6.29 -6.06
C ALA A 157 4.57 6.48 -4.57
N PRO A 158 5.27 5.76 -3.67
CA PRO A 158 5.18 6.04 -2.26
C PRO A 158 5.78 7.40 -1.95
N TYR A 159 5.21 8.09 -0.96
CA TYR A 159 5.76 9.34 -0.48
C TYR A 159 7.19 9.20 0.10
N GLY A 160 8.00 10.22 -0.15
CA GLY A 160 9.29 10.42 0.47
C GLY A 160 10.39 9.51 -0.10
N SER A 161 11.39 9.26 0.73
CA SER A 161 12.67 8.76 0.24
C SER A 161 12.63 7.30 -0.23
N ILE A 162 11.58 6.54 0.09
CA ILE A 162 11.39 5.15 -0.35
C ILE A 162 10.97 5.07 -1.84
N ALA A 163 10.46 6.16 -2.44
CA ALA A 163 10.08 6.25 -3.85
C ALA A 163 11.18 5.83 -4.83
N GLY A 164 12.45 6.07 -4.47
CA GLY A 164 13.61 5.69 -5.28
C GLY A 164 13.84 4.17 -5.38
N ARG A 165 13.11 3.35 -4.62
CA ARG A 165 13.26 1.89 -4.59
C ARG A 165 12.14 1.12 -5.23
N MET A 166 11.06 1.77 -5.63
CA MET A 166 9.97 1.10 -6.29
C MET A 166 10.34 0.68 -7.72
N ALA A 167 9.70 -0.37 -8.21
CA ALA A 167 9.70 -0.68 -9.62
C ALA A 167 8.86 0.35 -10.38
N ARG A 168 9.47 1.01 -11.36
CA ARG A 168 8.80 1.96 -12.28
C ARG A 168 8.38 1.28 -13.57
N TRP A 169 9.06 0.18 -13.90
CA TRP A 169 8.83 -0.63 -15.08
C TRP A 169 8.85 -2.12 -14.74
N GLY A 170 8.22 -2.96 -15.56
CA GLY A 170 8.32 -4.41 -15.39
C GLY A 170 9.75 -4.96 -15.50
N GLU A 171 10.67 -4.26 -16.18
CA GLU A 171 12.09 -4.64 -16.23
C GLU A 171 12.83 -4.40 -14.90
N ASP A 172 12.28 -3.55 -14.03
CA ASP A 172 12.82 -3.32 -12.68
C ASP A 172 12.51 -4.50 -11.75
N LEU A 173 11.57 -5.38 -12.12
CA LEU A 173 11.21 -6.60 -11.38
C LEU A 173 12.28 -7.67 -11.53
N ASN A 174 13.45 -7.39 -10.99
CA ASN A 174 14.52 -8.36 -10.83
C ASN A 174 14.64 -8.72 -9.35
N THR A 175 15.17 -9.92 -9.06
CA THR A 175 15.37 -10.40 -7.68
C THR A 175 16.85 -10.31 -7.28
N LEU A 176 17.61 -9.44 -7.95
CA LEU A 176 19.04 -9.27 -7.74
C LEU A 176 19.25 -8.19 -6.69
N PHE A 177 19.36 -8.63 -5.45
CA PHE A 177 19.64 -7.75 -4.32
C PHE A 177 20.87 -6.88 -4.58
N GLY A 178 20.72 -5.56 -4.37
CA GLY A 178 21.76 -4.57 -4.60
C GLY A 178 21.74 -3.93 -5.99
N SER A 179 20.92 -4.43 -6.92
CA SER A 179 20.61 -3.70 -8.14
C SER A 179 19.55 -2.61 -7.86
N ALA A 180 19.57 -1.53 -8.63
CA ALA A 180 18.54 -0.50 -8.56
C ALA A 180 17.43 -0.81 -9.58
N PRO A 181 16.15 -0.52 -9.25
CA PRO A 181 15.70 -0.09 -7.93
C PRO A 181 15.70 -1.24 -6.91
N GLN A 182 15.93 -0.93 -5.63
CA GLN A 182 16.08 -1.93 -4.56
C GLN A 182 14.72 -2.33 -3.97
N ILE A 183 13.85 -2.96 -4.77
CA ILE A 183 12.50 -3.37 -4.36
C ILE A 183 12.49 -4.30 -3.14
N GLU A 184 13.60 -5.01 -2.91
CA GLU A 184 13.81 -5.91 -1.78
C GLU A 184 13.92 -5.19 -0.43
N ARG A 185 14.33 -3.91 -0.42
CA ARG A 185 14.57 -3.13 0.79
C ARG A 185 13.41 -2.17 1.01
N SER A 186 12.30 -2.66 1.54
CA SER A 186 11.11 -1.84 1.71
C SER A 186 11.06 -1.06 3.02
N GLY A 187 11.97 -1.29 3.98
CA GLY A 187 11.79 -0.75 5.34
C GLY A 187 10.81 -1.57 6.17
N ALA A 188 10.15 -2.58 5.61
CA ALA A 188 9.14 -3.35 6.34
C ALA A 188 9.80 -4.32 7.31
N ASP A 189 9.63 -4.12 8.60
CA ASP A 189 10.06 -5.06 9.62
C ASP A 189 9.03 -6.15 9.87
N PHE A 190 7.75 -5.75 9.83
CA PHE A 190 6.61 -6.64 9.96
C PHE A 190 5.65 -6.50 8.78
N VAL A 191 4.84 -7.54 8.60
CA VAL A 191 3.89 -7.65 7.50
C VAL A 191 2.59 -8.26 8.02
N VAL A 192 1.47 -7.58 7.79
CA VAL A 192 0.15 -8.22 7.80
C VAL A 192 -0.08 -8.89 6.45
N SER A 193 -0.21 -10.22 6.43
CA SER A 193 -0.14 -11.03 5.22
C SER A 193 -1.43 -11.80 4.94
N PHE A 194 -2.03 -11.52 3.78
CA PHE A 194 -3.16 -12.27 3.20
C PHE A 194 -2.72 -13.02 1.93
N CYS A 195 -1.48 -13.52 1.91
CA CYS A 195 -0.85 -14.19 0.75
C CYS A 195 -1.62 -15.37 0.14
N GLY A 196 -2.58 -15.97 0.87
CA GLY A 196 -3.19 -17.26 0.50
C GLY A 196 -2.16 -18.40 0.35
N CYS A 197 -1.02 -18.28 1.01
CA CYS A 197 0.09 -19.23 1.05
C CYS A 197 -0.01 -20.22 2.23
N PHE A 198 -0.88 -19.92 3.19
CA PHE A 198 -1.21 -20.78 4.32
C PHE A 198 -2.71 -21.08 4.35
N ASN A 199 -3.05 -22.27 4.83
CA ASN A 199 -4.45 -22.61 5.09
C ASN A 199 -4.95 -21.82 6.29
N VAL A 200 -6.09 -21.13 6.12
CA VAL A 200 -6.79 -20.45 7.20
C VAL A 200 -7.93 -21.32 7.74
N MET A 201 -8.20 -21.20 9.04
CA MET A 201 -9.22 -21.98 9.76
C MET A 201 -10.29 -21.04 10.31
N VAL A 202 -11.55 -21.28 9.98
CA VAL A 202 -12.67 -20.56 10.59
C VAL A 202 -12.87 -21.11 12.00
N MET A 203 -12.66 -20.27 13.01
CA MET A 203 -12.81 -20.61 14.42
C MET A 203 -14.26 -20.45 14.86
N ASN A 204 -14.83 -19.28 14.56
CA ASN A 204 -16.20 -18.92 14.92
C ASN A 204 -16.85 -18.15 13.77
N THR A 205 -18.16 -18.29 13.65
CA THR A 205 -19.02 -17.52 12.73
C THR A 205 -20.18 -16.95 13.53
N PHE A 206 -20.53 -15.70 13.25
CA PHE A 206 -21.67 -14.98 13.78
C PHE A 206 -22.38 -14.34 12.58
N GLY A 207 -23.71 -14.37 12.55
CA GLY A 207 -24.49 -13.90 11.40
C GLY A 207 -25.67 -14.82 11.11
N ASP A 208 -26.48 -14.45 10.11
CA ASP A 208 -27.57 -15.26 9.58
C ASP A 208 -27.19 -16.00 8.27
N GLY A 209 -25.97 -15.79 7.79
CA GLY A 209 -25.40 -16.39 6.60
C GLY A 209 -25.05 -17.87 6.71
N SER A 210 -24.51 -18.41 5.60
CA SER A 210 -24.06 -19.80 5.53
C SER A 210 -22.72 -19.96 6.27
N PRO A 211 -22.52 -21.01 7.10
CA PRO A 211 -21.24 -21.21 7.80
C PRO A 211 -20.08 -21.57 6.84
N ALA A 212 -20.34 -21.71 5.54
CA ALA A 212 -19.35 -22.04 4.52
C ALA A 212 -18.90 -20.83 3.68
N THR A 213 -19.64 -19.72 3.69
CA THR A 213 -19.39 -18.52 2.88
C THR A 213 -19.53 -17.28 3.73
N PHE A 214 -18.58 -16.36 3.65
CA PHE A 214 -18.65 -15.09 4.36
C PHE A 214 -19.56 -14.14 3.56
N ASP A 215 -20.77 -13.92 4.05
CA ASP A 215 -21.80 -13.14 3.37
C ASP A 215 -21.98 -11.76 4.03
N ALA A 216 -22.78 -10.89 3.41
CA ALA A 216 -23.05 -9.56 3.96
C ALA A 216 -23.77 -9.67 5.33
N GLY A 217 -23.23 -9.02 6.36
CA GLY A 217 -23.75 -9.07 7.73
C GLY A 217 -23.05 -10.08 8.64
N ASP A 218 -22.15 -10.90 8.08
CA ASP A 218 -21.39 -11.87 8.86
C ASP A 218 -20.25 -11.24 9.65
N THR A 219 -19.91 -11.88 10.77
CA THR A 219 -18.67 -11.68 11.51
C THR A 219 -18.00 -13.04 11.75
N TRP A 220 -16.78 -13.21 11.25
CA TRP A 220 -16.02 -14.46 11.36
C TRP A 220 -14.70 -14.23 12.11
N LEU A 221 -14.36 -15.15 13.00
CA LEU A 221 -13.00 -15.26 13.54
C LEU A 221 -12.26 -16.31 12.74
N VAL A 222 -11.19 -15.89 12.08
CA VAL A 222 -10.38 -16.73 11.21
C VAL A 222 -8.98 -16.82 11.78
N ARG A 223 -8.45 -18.04 11.95
CA ARG A 223 -7.08 -18.29 12.40
C ARG A 223 -6.15 -18.53 11.22
N GLY A 224 -5.03 -17.84 11.21
CA GLY A 224 -4.01 -17.92 10.16
C GLY A 224 -2.68 -17.32 10.63
N ARG A 225 -1.69 -17.28 9.73
CA ARG A 225 -0.40 -16.61 9.97
C ARG A 225 -0.47 -15.20 9.40
N PHE A 226 -1.32 -14.37 9.99
CA PHE A 226 -1.63 -13.06 9.43
C PHE A 226 -0.61 -11.98 9.82
N PHE A 227 0.04 -12.08 10.96
CA PHE A 227 1.10 -11.14 11.38
C PHE A 227 2.44 -11.86 11.33
N GLN A 228 3.36 -11.35 10.53
CA GLN A 228 4.64 -11.98 10.23
C GLN A 228 5.74 -10.95 10.34
N ARG A 229 6.92 -11.35 10.77
CA ARG A 229 8.12 -10.55 10.53
C ARG A 229 8.56 -10.72 9.07
N ALA A 230 9.14 -9.67 8.49
CA ALA A 230 9.57 -9.69 7.10
C ALA A 230 10.56 -10.84 6.80
N GLY A 231 10.41 -11.46 5.63
CA GLY A 231 11.14 -12.69 5.30
C GLY A 231 12.65 -12.51 5.16
N GLY A 232 13.11 -11.27 4.92
CA GLY A 232 14.53 -10.93 4.83
C GLY A 232 15.34 -11.26 6.08
N PHE A 233 14.69 -11.38 7.24
CA PHE A 233 15.34 -11.71 8.52
C PHE A 233 15.46 -13.21 8.81
N GLU A 234 14.86 -14.08 8.00
CA GLU A 234 14.80 -15.53 8.24
C GLU A 234 16.17 -16.14 8.53
N GLU A 235 17.18 -15.79 7.73
CA GLU A 235 18.55 -16.33 7.86
C GLU A 235 19.23 -15.91 9.17
N ALA A 236 18.95 -14.69 9.64
CA ALA A 236 19.58 -14.13 10.81
C ALA A 236 18.96 -14.66 12.11
N SER A 237 17.63 -14.79 12.12
CA SER A 237 16.83 -15.10 13.29
C SER A 237 17.16 -16.40 14.02
N GLY A 238 16.99 -16.39 15.34
CA GLY A 238 16.98 -17.57 16.21
C GLY A 238 15.59 -18.18 16.46
N VAL A 239 14.52 -17.58 15.92
CA VAL A 239 13.12 -17.96 16.17
C VAL A 239 12.80 -19.37 15.73
N PHE A 240 11.98 -20.07 16.53
CA PHE A 240 11.44 -21.39 16.23
C PHE A 240 9.96 -21.50 16.59
N GLY A 241 9.30 -22.56 16.13
CA GLY A 241 7.84 -22.75 16.30
C GLY A 241 7.00 -22.14 15.17
N GLY A 242 7.62 -21.33 14.30
CA GLY A 242 7.02 -20.77 13.09
C GLY A 242 6.74 -21.80 12.00
N SER A 243 6.36 -21.36 10.80
CA SER A 243 6.16 -22.27 9.65
C SER A 243 7.47 -22.86 9.14
N PHE A 244 8.57 -22.17 9.37
CA PHE A 244 9.93 -22.58 9.04
C PHE A 244 10.92 -22.02 10.10
N PRO A 245 12.09 -22.65 10.33
CA PRO A 245 13.10 -22.08 11.23
C PRO A 245 13.48 -20.64 10.84
N GLY A 246 13.55 -19.73 11.81
CA GLY A 246 13.86 -18.32 11.60
C GLY A 246 12.66 -17.44 11.20
N LEU A 247 11.53 -18.04 10.80
CA LEU A 247 10.31 -17.28 10.51
C LEU A 247 9.52 -17.02 11.79
N TYR A 248 9.32 -15.73 12.08
CA TYR A 248 8.40 -15.25 13.09
C TYR A 248 7.03 -15.02 12.43
N ASP A 249 6.15 -16.01 12.49
CA ASP A 249 4.86 -15.98 11.79
C ASP A 249 3.73 -16.70 12.56
N PRO A 250 3.54 -16.44 13.86
CA PRO A 250 2.64 -17.19 14.73
C PRO A 250 1.20 -17.31 14.18
N GLN A 251 0.49 -18.35 14.63
CA GLN A 251 -0.94 -18.45 14.33
C GLN A 251 -1.76 -17.52 15.23
N ILE A 252 -2.42 -16.55 14.61
CA ILE A 252 -3.29 -15.58 15.27
C ILE A 252 -4.69 -15.61 14.69
N ASN A 253 -5.64 -15.04 15.42
CA ASN A 253 -6.99 -14.82 14.92
C ASN A 253 -7.08 -13.42 14.28
N ALA A 254 -7.77 -13.32 13.15
CA ALA A 254 -8.25 -12.07 12.57
C ALA A 254 -9.80 -12.10 12.57
N ARG A 255 -10.43 -10.97 12.83
CA ARG A 255 -11.89 -10.81 12.78
C ARG A 255 -12.28 -10.14 11.47
N PHE A 256 -13.03 -10.84 10.63
CA PHE A 256 -13.68 -10.28 9.44
C PHE A 256 -15.12 -9.93 9.83
N ALA A 257 -15.54 -8.68 9.67
CA ALA A 257 -16.90 -8.25 9.98
C ALA A 257 -17.44 -7.37 8.85
N HIS A 258 -18.58 -7.72 8.28
CA HIS A 258 -19.23 -6.90 7.25
C HIS A 258 -20.47 -6.20 7.80
N ASP A 259 -20.48 -4.88 7.75
CA ASP A 259 -21.63 -4.06 8.11
C ASP A 259 -22.51 -3.74 6.89
N THR A 260 -23.73 -4.28 6.89
CA THR A 260 -24.71 -4.05 5.81
C THR A 260 -25.20 -2.60 5.71
N GLY A 261 -25.08 -1.81 6.79
CA GLY A 261 -25.55 -0.42 6.81
C GLY A 261 -24.63 0.51 6.03
N SER A 262 -23.32 0.36 6.21
CA SER A 262 -22.29 1.11 5.50
C SER A 262 -21.77 0.40 4.24
N ASP A 263 -22.12 -0.87 4.04
CA ASP A 263 -21.59 -1.75 2.99
C ASP A 263 -20.05 -1.77 3.04
N ARG A 264 -19.51 -2.06 4.23
CA ARG A 264 -18.06 -2.10 4.49
C ARG A 264 -17.67 -3.37 5.21
N THR A 265 -16.53 -3.93 4.84
CA THR A 265 -15.90 -5.03 5.59
C THR A 265 -14.72 -4.49 6.38
N THR A 266 -14.71 -4.71 7.69
CA THR A 266 -13.57 -4.47 8.57
C THR A 266 -12.85 -5.77 8.88
N VAL A 267 -11.53 -5.79 8.64
CA VAL A 267 -10.62 -6.85 9.07
C VAL A 267 -9.81 -6.33 10.25
N SER A 268 -10.09 -6.85 11.45
CA SER A 268 -9.38 -6.50 12.68
C SER A 268 -8.33 -7.56 13.02
N LEU A 269 -7.13 -7.13 13.38
CA LEU A 269 -6.09 -7.93 14.01
C LEU A 269 -5.72 -7.30 15.35
N VAL A 270 -5.50 -8.13 16.36
CA VAL A 270 -4.98 -7.70 17.67
C VAL A 270 -3.80 -8.60 18.01
N PHE A 271 -2.68 -8.00 18.37
CA PHE A 271 -1.42 -8.71 18.58
C PHE A 271 -0.69 -8.17 19.82
N PRO A 272 -0.08 -9.01 20.67
CA PRO A 272 0.65 -8.53 21.83
C PRO A 272 1.89 -7.73 21.46
N LEU A 273 2.05 -6.54 22.04
CA LEU A 273 3.28 -5.76 21.92
C LEU A 273 4.35 -6.28 22.88
N THR A 274 3.96 -6.57 24.12
CA THR A 274 4.87 -6.94 25.21
C THR A 274 4.66 -8.39 25.68
N PRO A 275 5.60 -8.96 26.46
CA PRO A 275 5.39 -10.22 27.18
C PRO A 275 4.20 -10.16 28.15
N ALA A 276 3.87 -8.98 28.69
CA ALA A 276 2.70 -8.78 29.54
C ALA A 276 1.39 -9.02 28.77
N GLY A 277 1.26 -8.38 27.60
CA GLY A 277 0.17 -8.63 26.66
C GLY A 277 0.06 -10.10 26.26
N ALA A 278 1.18 -10.75 25.96
CA ALA A 278 1.20 -12.15 25.55
C ALA A 278 0.71 -13.08 26.67
N GLY A 279 1.09 -12.81 27.92
CA GLY A 279 0.56 -13.50 29.10
C GLY A 279 -0.94 -13.30 29.27
N MET A 280 -1.40 -12.05 29.17
CA MET A 280 -2.82 -11.69 29.26
C MET A 280 -3.68 -12.40 28.20
N GLN A 281 -3.20 -12.46 26.96
CA GLN A 281 -3.88 -13.13 25.84
C GLN A 281 -4.19 -14.61 26.12
N VAL A 282 -3.33 -15.30 26.87
CA VAL A 282 -3.52 -16.73 27.20
C VAL A 282 -4.02 -16.95 28.63
N GLY A 283 -4.29 -15.87 29.38
CA GLY A 283 -4.70 -15.92 30.78
C GLY A 283 -3.63 -16.51 31.71
N GLN A 284 -2.36 -16.24 31.44
CA GLN A 284 -1.21 -16.71 32.21
C GLN A 284 -0.27 -15.55 32.59
N ALA A 285 0.74 -15.84 33.42
CA ALA A 285 1.82 -14.90 33.64
C ALA A 285 2.70 -14.79 32.37
N PRO A 286 3.40 -13.65 32.19
CA PRO A 286 4.32 -13.46 31.07
C PRO A 286 5.39 -14.55 31.03
N ALA A 287 5.57 -15.16 29.86
CA ALA A 287 6.69 -16.05 29.61
C ALA A 287 7.99 -15.25 29.44
N PRO A 288 9.17 -15.84 29.71
CA PRO A 288 10.43 -15.27 29.26
C PRO A 288 10.46 -15.20 27.73
N MET A 289 11.16 -14.19 27.19
CA MET A 289 11.48 -14.13 25.76
C MET A 289 12.43 -15.27 25.43
N ASP A 290 11.93 -16.27 24.71
CA ASP A 290 12.59 -17.56 24.47
C ASP A 290 12.63 -17.94 22.98
N LEU A 291 12.14 -17.05 22.12
CA LEU A 291 12.08 -17.12 20.67
C LEU A 291 11.15 -18.22 20.13
N ASN A 292 10.25 -18.73 20.96
CA ASN A 292 9.32 -19.81 20.61
C ASN A 292 7.93 -19.28 20.23
N VAL A 293 7.69 -18.99 18.96
CA VAL A 293 6.37 -18.47 18.53
C VAL A 293 5.21 -19.49 18.62
N ALA A 294 5.46 -20.69 19.15
CA ALA A 294 4.43 -21.69 19.45
C ALA A 294 3.87 -21.62 20.89
N ASN A 295 4.40 -20.75 21.78
CA ASN A 295 3.86 -20.51 23.12
C ASN A 295 3.23 -19.10 23.24
N GLN A 296 3.78 -18.23 24.09
CA GLN A 296 3.45 -16.80 24.16
C GLN A 296 4.39 -16.07 23.21
N PHE A 297 3.89 -15.12 22.45
CA PHE A 297 4.68 -14.36 21.47
C PHE A 297 4.23 -12.90 21.50
N CYS A 298 5.17 -11.98 21.25
CA CYS A 298 4.90 -10.54 21.17
C CYS A 298 5.87 -9.84 20.22
N VAL A 299 5.56 -8.60 19.84
CA VAL A 299 6.41 -7.77 18.96
C VAL A 299 7.77 -7.52 19.61
N GLN A 300 7.81 -7.21 20.90
CA GLN A 300 9.06 -6.97 21.64
C GLN A 300 10.05 -8.14 21.52
N GLU A 301 9.59 -9.38 21.72
CA GLU A 301 10.42 -10.57 21.55
C GLU A 301 10.95 -10.72 20.12
N ALA A 302 10.12 -10.39 19.12
CA ALA A 302 10.52 -10.45 17.71
C ALA A 302 11.61 -9.42 17.36
N ILE A 303 11.54 -8.24 17.98
CA ILE A 303 12.52 -7.14 17.83
C ILE A 303 13.81 -7.47 18.58
N GLU A 304 13.74 -8.03 19.78
CA GLU A 304 14.94 -8.46 20.52
C GLU A 304 15.74 -9.50 19.74
N ASP A 305 15.07 -10.44 19.08
CA ASP A 305 15.73 -11.36 18.16
C ASP A 305 16.46 -10.65 17.03
N LEU A 306 15.92 -9.54 16.48
CA LEU A 306 16.60 -8.75 15.46
C LEU A 306 17.84 -8.06 16.00
N ILE A 307 17.72 -7.40 17.16
CA ILE A 307 18.81 -6.68 17.83
C ILE A 307 19.97 -7.64 18.12
N GLU A 308 19.68 -8.82 18.68
CA GLU A 308 20.70 -9.84 18.95
C GLU A 308 21.31 -10.39 17.65
N SER A 309 20.45 -10.70 16.67
CA SER A 309 20.85 -11.32 15.40
C SER A 309 21.63 -10.38 14.46
N ALA A 310 21.53 -9.05 14.64
CA ALA A 310 22.27 -8.06 13.86
C ALA A 310 23.81 -8.17 13.99
N THR A 311 24.29 -8.95 14.97
CA THR A 311 25.71 -9.23 15.20
C THR A 311 26.17 -10.60 14.68
N LYS A 312 25.25 -11.41 14.15
CA LYS A 312 25.53 -12.79 13.71
C LYS A 312 26.53 -12.81 12.55
N PRO A 313 27.64 -13.57 12.64
CA PRO A 313 28.59 -13.68 11.56
C PRO A 313 28.06 -14.60 10.45
N GLY A 314 28.49 -14.35 9.21
CA GLY A 314 28.26 -15.25 8.08
C GLY A 314 26.90 -15.13 7.38
N LEU A 315 26.16 -14.05 7.64
CA LEU A 315 24.93 -13.71 6.92
C LEU A 315 25.20 -13.48 5.42
N SER A 316 24.24 -13.83 4.58
CA SER A 316 24.22 -13.41 3.18
C SER A 316 24.21 -11.87 3.07
N PRO A 317 24.66 -11.30 1.93
CA PRO A 317 24.62 -9.85 1.73
C PRO A 317 23.24 -9.23 1.89
N CYS A 318 22.18 -9.94 1.47
CA CYS A 318 20.80 -9.48 1.64
C CYS A 318 20.42 -9.42 3.12
N ALA A 319 20.53 -10.55 3.83
CA ALA A 319 20.17 -10.61 5.24
C ALA A 319 20.99 -9.62 6.09
N TYR A 320 22.29 -9.47 5.81
CA TYR A 320 23.15 -8.51 6.50
C TYR A 320 22.66 -7.07 6.32
N GLU A 321 22.42 -6.63 5.07
CA GLU A 321 22.00 -5.25 4.77
C GLU A 321 20.62 -4.90 5.33
N LEU A 322 19.74 -5.89 5.51
CA LEU A 322 18.41 -5.68 6.09
C LEU A 322 18.41 -5.62 7.61
N ILE A 323 19.37 -6.27 8.28
CA ILE A 323 19.36 -6.41 9.76
C ILE A 323 20.43 -5.59 10.47
N GLU A 324 21.51 -5.20 9.80
CA GLU A 324 22.69 -4.64 10.46
C GLU A 324 22.40 -3.41 11.35
N ARG A 325 21.38 -2.62 10.99
CA ARG A 325 20.99 -1.36 11.64
C ARG A 325 20.21 -1.57 12.93
N TRP A 326 19.64 -2.75 13.13
CA TRP A 326 19.06 -3.16 14.41
C TRP A 326 20.12 -3.31 15.51
N ARG A 327 21.41 -3.29 15.15
CA ARG A 327 22.48 -3.33 16.14
C ARG A 327 22.48 -2.05 16.98
N HIS A 328 22.39 -2.24 18.29
CA HIS A 328 22.38 -1.17 19.31
C HIS A 328 21.06 -0.42 19.46
N GLU A 329 20.00 -0.88 18.78
CA GLU A 329 18.65 -0.46 19.08
C GLU A 329 18.17 -1.06 20.41
N GLU A 330 17.14 -0.46 21.01
CA GLU A 330 16.45 -0.96 22.20
C GLU A 330 15.01 -1.32 21.81
N SER A 331 14.51 -2.49 22.20
CA SER A 331 13.22 -2.99 21.73
C SER A 331 12.04 -2.10 22.14
N ASP A 332 12.12 -1.48 23.32
CA ASP A 332 11.08 -0.58 23.86
C ASP A 332 10.86 0.68 22.99
N ASP A 333 11.88 1.14 22.26
CA ASP A 333 11.79 2.34 21.41
C ASP A 333 10.93 2.13 20.15
N HIS A 334 10.54 0.88 19.86
CA HIS A 334 9.88 0.47 18.62
C HIS A 334 8.47 -0.11 18.86
N LEU A 335 7.94 0.03 20.08
CA LEU A 335 6.63 -0.54 20.48
C LEU A 335 5.48 0.45 20.37
N GLU A 336 5.66 1.60 19.72
CA GLU A 336 4.61 2.61 19.54
C GLU A 336 3.94 2.48 18.16
N PRO A 337 2.79 1.79 18.04
CA PRO A 337 2.24 1.42 16.74
C PRO A 337 1.62 2.61 15.99
N ALA A 338 1.29 3.70 16.68
CA ALA A 338 0.83 4.92 16.02
C ALA A 338 1.95 5.59 15.19
N ASP A 339 3.21 5.25 15.47
CA ASP A 339 4.40 5.82 14.81
C ASP A 339 5.01 4.92 13.74
N TRP A 340 4.45 3.73 13.53
CA TRP A 340 4.92 2.80 12.51
C TRP A 340 4.57 3.30 11.11
N GLY A 341 5.53 3.25 10.20
CA GLY A 341 5.28 3.53 8.78
C GLY A 341 4.41 2.43 8.16
N VAL A 342 3.34 2.82 7.47
CA VAL A 342 2.37 1.87 6.88
C VAL A 342 2.34 1.99 5.37
N ARG A 343 2.48 0.86 4.67
CA ARG A 343 2.25 0.76 3.21
C ARG A 343 1.42 -0.48 2.94
N ALA A 344 0.49 -0.40 2.01
CA ALA A 344 -0.53 -1.42 1.79
C ALA A 344 -0.73 -1.66 0.30
N ILE A 345 -0.88 -2.94 -0.07
CA ILE A 345 -1.33 -3.34 -1.39
C ILE A 345 -2.32 -4.47 -1.26
N PHE A 346 -3.48 -4.32 -1.88
CA PHE A 346 -4.55 -5.29 -1.85
C PHE A 346 -5.05 -5.64 -3.24
N GLY A 347 -5.69 -6.79 -3.30
CA GLY A 347 -6.08 -7.40 -4.54
C GLY A 347 -6.86 -8.68 -4.33
N THR A 348 -7.12 -9.32 -5.46
CA THR A 348 -7.75 -10.63 -5.54
C THR A 348 -6.85 -11.55 -6.36
N THR A 349 -7.42 -12.60 -6.94
CA THR A 349 -6.71 -13.60 -7.72
C THR A 349 -7.53 -14.09 -8.91
N TYR A 350 -6.92 -14.92 -9.73
CA TYR A 350 -7.51 -15.47 -10.93
C TYR A 350 -8.53 -16.58 -10.61
N ALA A 351 -9.52 -16.72 -11.48
CA ALA A 351 -10.49 -17.83 -11.45
C ALA A 351 -9.82 -19.19 -11.66
N THR A 352 -8.70 -19.20 -12.38
CA THR A 352 -7.88 -20.37 -12.67
C THR A 352 -6.44 -20.06 -12.33
N LEU A 353 -5.69 -21.04 -11.80
CA LEU A 353 -4.27 -20.90 -11.50
C LEU A 353 -3.48 -20.40 -12.73
N GLN A 354 -2.70 -19.32 -12.59
CA GLN A 354 -1.91 -18.68 -13.66
C GLN A 354 -0.41 -18.61 -13.33
N PRO A 355 0.35 -19.71 -13.11
CA PRO A 355 1.72 -19.60 -12.63
C PRO A 355 2.64 -18.86 -13.62
N PRO A 356 3.56 -18.00 -13.16
CA PRO A 356 3.85 -17.62 -11.76
C PRO A 356 3.02 -16.42 -11.23
N TYR A 357 1.94 -16.06 -11.90
CA TYR A 357 1.09 -14.91 -11.61
C TYR A 357 -0.07 -15.31 -10.70
N TYR A 358 -0.01 -14.91 -9.44
CA TYR A 358 -0.99 -15.33 -8.43
C TYR A 358 -1.95 -14.23 -8.01
N TYR A 359 -1.60 -12.97 -8.24
CA TYR A 359 -2.34 -11.82 -7.73
C TYR A 359 -2.86 -10.94 -8.87
N ILE A 360 -4.03 -10.38 -8.64
CA ILE A 360 -4.57 -9.27 -9.39
C ILE A 360 -4.69 -8.14 -8.38
N TRP A 361 -3.80 -7.15 -8.49
CA TRP A 361 -3.84 -6.01 -7.58
C TRP A 361 -5.03 -5.14 -7.94
N THR A 362 -5.70 -4.63 -6.93
CA THR A 362 -6.86 -3.75 -7.09
C THR A 362 -6.63 -2.40 -6.49
N ASP A 363 -5.78 -2.33 -5.47
CA ASP A 363 -5.63 -1.10 -4.71
C ASP A 363 -4.30 -1.00 -3.94
N THR A 364 -3.91 0.23 -3.63
CA THR A 364 -2.70 0.58 -2.84
C THR A 364 -2.98 1.73 -1.90
N GLY A 365 -2.29 1.74 -0.76
CA GLY A 365 -2.27 2.88 0.15
C GLY A 365 -1.01 2.86 1.02
N PHE A 366 -0.76 3.83 1.89
CA PHE A 366 -1.40 5.14 1.95
C PHE A 366 -0.38 6.19 1.52
N ASP A 367 -0.83 7.44 1.43
CA ASP A 367 0.01 8.59 1.06
C ASP A 367 0.65 8.50 -0.34
N ASP A 368 0.16 7.59 -1.20
CA ASP A 368 0.52 7.53 -2.61
C ASP A 368 -0.53 8.25 -3.46
N ARG A 369 -0.09 8.93 -4.53
CA ARG A 369 -0.98 9.68 -5.43
C ARG A 369 -0.77 9.24 -6.87
N ILE A 370 -1.87 9.07 -7.61
CA ILE A 370 -1.81 8.83 -9.05
C ILE A 370 -1.13 10.01 -9.71
N GLY A 371 -0.04 9.74 -10.41
CA GLY A 371 0.75 10.74 -11.12
C GLY A 371 1.90 11.33 -10.34
N ASP A 372 2.02 11.09 -9.03
CA ASP A 372 3.21 11.52 -8.27
C ASP A 372 4.30 10.48 -8.50
N PHE A 373 5.18 10.74 -9.45
CA PHE A 373 6.24 9.80 -9.83
C PHE A 373 7.53 10.04 -9.06
N ASP A 374 7.71 11.20 -8.44
CA ASP A 374 8.91 11.54 -7.68
C ASP A 374 8.77 11.31 -6.16
N GLY A 375 7.56 11.02 -5.70
CA GLY A 375 7.24 10.78 -4.29
C GLY A 375 7.26 12.06 -3.47
N SER A 376 7.08 13.23 -4.10
CA SER A 376 7.06 14.52 -3.43
C SER A 376 5.78 14.76 -2.62
N GLY A 377 4.76 13.95 -2.86
CA GLY A 377 3.44 14.07 -2.28
C GLY A 377 2.50 14.95 -3.09
N ASP A 378 2.94 15.54 -4.21
CA ASP A 378 2.14 16.41 -5.07
C ASP A 378 2.32 16.04 -6.55
N VAL A 379 1.23 16.13 -7.33
CA VAL A 379 1.26 15.87 -8.78
C VAL A 379 1.45 17.20 -9.50
N GLY A 380 2.56 17.36 -10.21
CA GLY A 380 2.95 18.65 -10.79
C GLY A 380 3.71 18.56 -12.11
N ALA A 381 4.36 19.68 -12.45
CA ALA A 381 5.09 19.81 -13.72
C ALA A 381 6.24 18.80 -13.84
N LEU A 382 6.91 18.45 -12.74
CA LEU A 382 7.97 17.44 -12.74
C LEU A 382 7.46 16.06 -13.15
N ASP A 383 6.24 15.70 -12.76
CA ASP A 383 5.62 14.43 -13.12
C ASP A 383 5.18 14.39 -14.57
N ALA A 384 4.60 15.49 -15.05
CA ALA A 384 4.26 15.65 -16.46
C ALA A 384 5.52 15.55 -17.34
N ASP A 385 6.59 16.26 -16.96
CA ASP A 385 7.89 16.19 -17.63
C ASP A 385 8.47 14.77 -17.57
N ALA A 386 8.21 14.00 -16.51
CA ALA A 386 8.68 12.63 -16.40
C ALA A 386 8.00 11.71 -17.43
N ILE A 387 6.70 11.87 -17.73
CA ILE A 387 6.03 11.14 -18.83
C ILE A 387 6.68 11.50 -20.16
N ASP A 388 6.83 12.80 -20.41
CA ASP A 388 7.36 13.33 -21.66
C ASP A 388 8.80 12.85 -21.93
N GLN A 389 9.65 12.84 -20.89
CA GLN A 389 10.99 12.28 -20.94
C GLN A 389 11.01 10.78 -21.26
N GLN A 390 10.05 10.00 -20.73
CA GLN A 390 9.98 8.57 -21.01
C GLN A 390 9.54 8.27 -22.43
N ILE A 391 8.58 9.03 -22.96
CA ILE A 391 8.20 8.95 -24.37
C ILE A 391 9.42 9.26 -25.24
N ALA A 392 10.09 10.40 -25.01
CA ALA A 392 11.27 10.79 -25.77
C ALA A 392 12.43 9.78 -25.69
N LEU A 393 12.58 9.08 -24.56
CA LEU A 393 13.63 8.09 -24.34
C LEU A 393 13.35 6.76 -25.03
N ARG A 394 12.09 6.30 -25.03
CA ARG A 394 11.74 4.91 -25.39
C ARG A 394 11.01 4.78 -26.73
N ASP A 395 10.32 5.81 -27.21
CA ASP A 395 9.52 5.79 -28.45
C ASP A 395 10.39 5.43 -29.68
N GLY A 396 10.06 4.34 -30.37
CA GLY A 396 10.85 3.75 -31.46
C GLY A 396 12.09 2.96 -31.03
N GLY A 397 12.32 2.79 -29.72
CA GLY A 397 13.45 2.08 -29.14
C GLY A 397 13.15 0.61 -28.80
N ALA A 398 14.06 -0.03 -28.06
CA ALA A 398 13.90 -1.43 -27.63
C ALA A 398 12.88 -1.60 -26.48
N GLY A 399 12.58 -0.53 -25.75
CA GLY A 399 11.57 -0.49 -24.68
C GLY A 399 10.16 -0.18 -25.17
N ASP A 400 9.99 0.02 -26.47
CA ASP A 400 8.72 0.27 -27.14
C ASP A 400 8.36 -0.96 -28.00
N ALA A 401 7.24 -1.60 -27.67
CA ALA A 401 6.91 -2.91 -28.21
C ALA A 401 6.63 -2.90 -29.72
N ASP A 402 6.18 -1.78 -30.27
CA ASP A 402 5.96 -1.64 -31.72
C ASP A 402 7.22 -1.16 -32.46
N GLY A 403 8.16 -0.52 -31.74
CA GLY A 403 9.43 -0.02 -32.26
C GLY A 403 9.26 1.11 -33.28
N VAL A 404 8.15 1.84 -33.24
CA VAL A 404 7.79 2.89 -34.19
C VAL A 404 7.75 4.24 -33.50
N VAL A 405 8.61 5.18 -33.93
CA VAL A 405 8.56 6.58 -33.46
C VAL A 405 7.20 7.21 -33.82
N ASN A 406 6.30 7.32 -32.85
CA ASN A 406 4.93 7.78 -33.05
C ASN A 406 4.37 8.66 -31.91
N GLY A 407 5.20 9.00 -30.91
CA GLY A 407 4.81 9.78 -29.73
C GLY A 407 4.08 8.96 -28.67
N ALA A 408 4.22 7.63 -28.71
CA ALA A 408 3.66 6.70 -27.75
C ALA A 408 4.63 5.54 -27.52
N VAL A 409 4.68 5.02 -26.29
CA VAL A 409 5.49 3.86 -25.95
C VAL A 409 4.56 2.71 -25.64
N GLN A 410 4.52 1.69 -26.50
CA GLN A 410 3.73 0.51 -26.23
C GLN A 410 4.46 -0.38 -25.22
N VAL A 411 3.85 -0.61 -24.05
CA VAL A 411 4.47 -1.36 -22.96
C VAL A 411 4.66 -2.83 -23.39
N PRO A 412 5.90 -3.35 -23.45
CA PRO A 412 6.13 -4.75 -23.80
C PRO A 412 5.53 -5.69 -22.77
N GLN A 413 4.84 -6.75 -23.23
CA GLN A 413 4.22 -7.74 -22.35
C GLN A 413 3.35 -7.12 -21.25
N PHE A 414 2.40 -6.25 -21.65
CA PHE A 414 1.49 -5.56 -20.73
C PHE A 414 0.86 -6.49 -19.66
N ALA A 415 0.51 -5.89 -18.51
CA ALA A 415 0.48 -6.49 -17.17
C ALA A 415 1.86 -6.85 -16.61
N GLY A 416 2.54 -7.88 -17.10
CA GLY A 416 3.87 -8.25 -16.59
C GLY A 416 4.88 -7.11 -16.67
N GLY A 417 4.89 -6.41 -17.80
CA GLY A 417 5.87 -5.39 -18.16
C GLY A 417 5.57 -3.94 -17.74
N PHE A 418 4.43 -3.67 -17.08
CA PHE A 418 3.83 -2.36 -16.71
C PHE A 418 4.76 -1.11 -16.67
N SER A 419 4.17 0.08 -16.81
CA SER A 419 4.87 1.34 -16.60
C SER A 419 4.14 2.20 -15.57
N VAL A 420 4.87 2.85 -14.66
CA VAL A 420 4.29 3.86 -13.77
C VAL A 420 3.74 5.06 -14.55
N TYR A 421 4.23 5.30 -15.76
CA TYR A 421 3.79 6.41 -16.59
C TYR A 421 2.51 6.11 -17.38
N ASP A 422 2.04 4.85 -17.36
CA ASP A 422 0.75 4.42 -17.91
C ASP A 422 -0.34 4.59 -16.84
N VAL A 423 -0.69 5.84 -16.53
CA VAL A 423 -1.59 6.17 -15.41
C VAL A 423 -3.02 5.74 -15.69
N ASN A 424 -3.43 5.70 -16.96
CA ASN A 424 -4.76 5.22 -17.34
C ASN A 424 -4.82 3.68 -17.43
N GLY A 425 -3.66 3.01 -17.53
CA GLY A 425 -3.52 1.57 -17.54
C GLY A 425 -4.03 0.90 -18.81
N ASP A 426 -3.87 1.55 -19.98
CA ASP A 426 -4.24 1.01 -21.29
C ASP A 426 -3.08 0.28 -22.01
N GLY A 427 -1.90 0.27 -21.39
CA GLY A 427 -0.70 -0.38 -21.89
C GLY A 427 0.11 0.48 -22.86
N VAL A 428 -0.18 1.77 -22.97
CA VAL A 428 0.50 2.69 -23.88
C VAL A 428 0.80 4.02 -23.19
N VAL A 429 2.06 4.30 -22.87
CA VAL A 429 2.47 5.60 -22.32
C VAL A 429 2.43 6.65 -23.43
N ASN A 430 1.50 7.60 -23.35
CA ASN A 430 1.34 8.63 -24.37
C ASN A 430 0.73 9.94 -23.81
N LYS A 431 0.38 10.87 -24.70
CA LYS A 431 -0.26 12.14 -24.33
C LYS A 431 -1.58 11.98 -23.53
N ALA A 432 -2.26 10.85 -23.62
CA ALA A 432 -3.47 10.56 -22.86
C ALA A 432 -3.17 10.39 -21.37
N ASP A 433 -2.06 9.74 -21.02
CA ASP A 433 -1.58 9.64 -19.64
C ASP A 433 -1.22 11.00 -19.07
N ARG A 434 -0.51 11.79 -19.88
CA ARG A 434 -0.19 13.17 -19.55
C ARG A 434 -1.44 14.01 -19.29
N ALA A 435 -2.47 13.86 -20.12
CA ALA A 435 -3.75 14.54 -19.94
C ALA A 435 -4.50 14.04 -18.70
N ALA A 436 -4.37 12.76 -18.35
CA ALA A 436 -4.99 12.17 -17.17
C ALA A 436 -4.41 12.68 -15.85
N LEU A 437 -3.17 13.20 -15.84
CA LEU A 437 -2.60 13.87 -14.66
C LEU A 437 -3.36 15.15 -14.26
N GLY A 438 -4.07 15.79 -15.20
CA GLY A 438 -4.74 17.06 -14.94
C GLY A 438 -3.81 18.22 -14.59
N VAL A 439 -2.49 18.05 -14.79
CA VAL A 439 -1.49 19.10 -14.54
C VAL A 439 -1.57 20.13 -15.67
N SER A 440 -2.06 21.33 -15.36
CA SER A 440 -1.87 22.49 -16.22
C SER A 440 -0.43 22.97 -16.09
N LEU A 441 0.24 23.29 -17.20
CA LEU A 441 1.54 23.95 -17.13
C LEU A 441 1.39 25.27 -16.35
N PRO A 442 2.32 25.64 -15.46
CA PRO A 442 2.30 26.96 -14.86
C PRO A 442 2.28 28.04 -15.94
N GLY A 443 1.20 28.84 -15.96
CA GLY A 443 0.97 29.85 -16.99
C GLY A 443 0.19 29.38 -18.22
N ASP A 444 -0.19 28.11 -18.35
CA ASP A 444 -1.15 27.62 -19.36
C ASP A 444 -2.56 27.73 -18.77
N LEU A 445 -3.14 28.91 -18.95
CA LEU A 445 -4.44 29.28 -18.38
C LEU A 445 -5.60 28.74 -19.22
N ASN A 446 -5.34 28.37 -20.47
CA ASN A 446 -6.37 27.91 -21.39
C ASN A 446 -6.41 26.37 -21.53
N GLY A 447 -5.39 25.68 -21.03
CA GLY A 447 -5.28 24.22 -20.99
C GLY A 447 -5.00 23.60 -22.35
N ASP A 448 -4.49 24.37 -23.32
CA ASP A 448 -4.09 23.85 -24.64
C ASP A 448 -2.66 23.32 -24.69
N CYS A 449 -2.02 23.25 -23.51
CA CYS A 449 -0.72 22.63 -23.34
C CYS A 449 0.43 23.44 -23.96
N VAL A 450 0.22 24.74 -24.19
CA VAL A 450 1.24 25.68 -24.67
C VAL A 450 1.09 26.98 -23.92
N VAL A 451 2.12 27.42 -23.21
CA VAL A 451 2.12 28.75 -22.60
C VAL A 451 2.49 29.77 -23.66
N ASP A 452 1.51 30.48 -24.20
CA ASP A 452 1.74 31.46 -25.25
C ASP A 452 0.94 32.77 -25.08
N PHE A 453 0.74 33.49 -26.19
CA PHE A 453 -0.01 34.74 -26.16
C PHE A 453 -1.49 34.54 -25.79
N ALA A 454 -2.06 33.35 -25.98
CA ALA A 454 -3.42 33.03 -25.57
C ALA A 454 -3.55 33.12 -24.04
N ASP A 455 -2.60 32.58 -23.29
CA ASP A 455 -2.59 32.66 -21.83
C ASP A 455 -2.28 34.07 -21.34
N LEU A 456 -1.32 34.74 -21.99
CA LEU A 456 -1.05 36.14 -21.68
C LEU A 456 -2.29 37.01 -21.88
N ASN A 457 -3.08 36.72 -22.92
CA ASN A 457 -4.34 37.39 -23.18
C ASN A 457 -5.41 37.06 -22.14
N LEU A 458 -5.40 35.87 -21.53
CA LEU A 458 -6.28 35.54 -20.41
C LEU A 458 -5.97 36.40 -19.18
N VAL A 459 -4.69 36.47 -18.75
CA VAL A 459 -4.28 37.38 -17.66
C VAL A 459 -4.69 38.82 -17.96
N ALA A 460 -4.41 39.30 -19.17
CA ALA A 460 -4.75 40.66 -19.56
C ALA A 460 -6.26 40.94 -19.59
N SER A 461 -7.08 39.93 -19.91
CA SER A 461 -8.54 40.05 -19.97
C SER A 461 -9.19 40.15 -18.59
N TYR A 462 -8.55 39.59 -17.57
CA TYR A 462 -9.04 39.54 -16.20
C TYR A 462 -8.23 40.39 -15.21
N PHE A 463 -7.33 41.24 -15.68
CA PHE A 463 -6.43 42.05 -14.85
C PHE A 463 -7.18 42.94 -13.83
N ASN A 464 -6.69 42.98 -12.57
CA ASN A 464 -7.34 43.59 -11.40
C ASN A 464 -8.73 43.02 -11.06
N THR A 465 -8.96 41.74 -11.34
CA THR A 465 -10.17 41.02 -10.91
C THR A 465 -9.79 39.83 -10.01
N SER A 466 -10.78 39.08 -9.57
CA SER A 466 -10.63 37.82 -8.85
C SER A 466 -11.16 36.65 -9.69
N ASP A 467 -11.13 36.76 -11.02
CA ASP A 467 -11.59 35.70 -11.92
C ASP A 467 -10.50 34.65 -12.06
N PRO A 468 -10.73 33.38 -11.67
CA PRO A 468 -9.72 32.34 -11.70
C PRO A 468 -9.20 32.04 -13.12
N ALA A 469 -9.90 32.46 -14.17
CA ALA A 469 -9.44 32.26 -15.55
C ALA A 469 -8.19 33.08 -15.92
N GLY A 470 -7.82 34.10 -15.14
CA GLY A 470 -6.58 34.87 -15.31
C GLY A 470 -5.56 34.70 -14.18
N ASP A 471 -5.91 33.97 -13.13
CA ASP A 471 -5.14 33.81 -11.89
C ASP A 471 -4.18 32.63 -12.04
N ALA A 472 -3.00 32.90 -12.59
CA ALA A 472 -2.00 31.89 -12.91
C ALA A 472 -1.23 31.40 -11.69
N ASN A 473 -1.20 32.17 -10.60
CA ASN A 473 -0.53 31.77 -9.35
C ASN A 473 -1.51 31.25 -8.28
N GLY A 474 -2.82 31.41 -8.48
CA GLY A 474 -3.87 30.93 -7.58
C GLY A 474 -4.03 31.75 -6.30
N ASP A 475 -3.56 32.99 -6.25
CA ASP A 475 -3.61 33.84 -5.03
C ASP A 475 -4.95 34.57 -4.84
N GLY A 476 -5.87 34.42 -5.79
CA GLY A 476 -7.20 35.00 -5.78
C GLY A 476 -7.29 36.41 -6.37
N VAL A 477 -6.20 36.96 -6.91
CA VAL A 477 -6.17 38.27 -7.58
C VAL A 477 -5.34 38.19 -8.86
N VAL A 478 -5.94 38.58 -9.99
CA VAL A 478 -5.23 38.64 -11.26
C VAL A 478 -4.41 39.93 -11.36
N ASP A 479 -3.09 39.85 -11.22
CA ASP A 479 -2.18 40.99 -11.27
C ASP A 479 -0.86 40.73 -12.03
N PHE A 480 0.19 41.50 -11.73
CA PHE A 480 1.49 41.36 -12.38
C PHE A 480 2.23 40.07 -11.98
N ALA A 481 1.90 39.46 -10.85
CA ALA A 481 2.43 38.17 -10.44
C ALA A 481 2.00 37.08 -11.42
N ASP A 482 0.73 37.04 -11.86
CA ASP A 482 0.24 36.09 -12.87
C ASP A 482 0.91 36.30 -14.22
N LEU A 483 1.04 37.57 -14.61
CA LEU A 483 1.74 37.92 -15.84
C LEU A 483 3.19 37.40 -15.82
N ASN A 484 3.85 37.48 -14.66
CA ASN A 484 5.20 36.94 -14.48
C ASN A 484 5.22 35.41 -14.56
N VAL A 485 4.20 34.71 -14.08
CA VAL A 485 4.08 33.25 -14.24
C VAL A 485 3.97 32.87 -15.72
N VAL A 486 3.09 33.52 -16.48
CA VAL A 486 2.95 33.26 -17.92
C VAL A 486 4.23 33.63 -18.67
N ILE A 487 4.86 34.77 -18.35
CA ILE A 487 6.09 35.20 -19.02
C ILE A 487 7.27 34.30 -18.68
N SER A 488 7.41 33.85 -17.43
CA SER A 488 8.51 32.96 -17.02
C SER A 488 8.41 31.59 -17.68
N ASN A 489 7.19 31.19 -18.03
CA ASN A 489 6.90 29.95 -18.73
C ASN A 489 6.63 30.18 -20.22
N PHE A 490 6.87 31.37 -20.77
CA PHE A 490 6.46 31.66 -22.14
C PHE A 490 7.15 30.75 -23.15
N SER A 491 6.39 30.23 -24.10
CA SER A 491 6.81 29.21 -25.08
C SER A 491 7.18 27.84 -24.49
N THR A 492 6.87 27.56 -23.22
CA THR A 492 6.84 26.19 -22.73
C THR A 492 5.64 25.47 -23.31
N ASN A 493 5.75 24.15 -23.43
CA ASN A 493 4.67 23.29 -23.90
C ASN A 493 4.84 21.92 -23.25
N CYS A 494 3.78 21.13 -23.34
CA CYS A 494 3.63 19.79 -22.80
C CYS A 494 4.45 18.72 -23.55
N ARG A 495 5.73 18.97 -23.82
CA ARG A 495 6.55 18.19 -24.76
C ARG A 495 7.42 17.13 -24.16
#